data_AF-A0A7K4N0R6-F1
#
_entry.id   AF-A0A7K4N0R6-F1
#
_cell.length_a   1.000
_cell.length_b   1.000
_cell.length_c   1.000
_cell.angle_alpha   90.00
_cell.angle_beta   90.00
_cell.angle_gamma   90.00
#
_symmetry.space_group_name_H-M   'P 1'
#
loop_
_entity.id
_entity.type
_entity.pdbx_description
1 polymer ?
#
loop_
_entity_poly.entity_id
_entity_poly.type
_entity_poly.pdbx_seq_one_letter_code
_entity_poly.pdbx_strand_id
1 'polypeptide(L)' 'MIQGQKKKCLKCKKDIHPMELHKLVMYVIEDEFTEHHYEHVECPEKFTV' A
#
# COMPACT_ATOMS: atom_id res chain seq x y z
N MET A 1 18.31 -15.44 1.48
CA MET A 1 17.74 -14.48 2.45
C MET A 1 17.17 -13.32 1.65
N ILE A 2 15.90 -13.41 1.28
CA ILE A 2 15.25 -12.34 0.51
C ILE A 2 14.94 -11.25 1.53
N GLN A 3 15.73 -10.18 1.54
CA GLN A 3 15.35 -8.94 2.20
C GLN A 3 14.09 -8.45 1.49
N GLY A 4 12.94 -8.90 1.96
CA GLY A 4 11.65 -8.43 1.50
C GLY A 4 11.66 -6.92 1.69
N GLN A 5 11.59 -6.18 0.57
CA GLN A 5 11.43 -4.73 0.61
C GLN A 5 10.32 -4.44 1.63
N LYS A 6 10.64 -3.62 2.63
CA LYS A 6 9.69 -3.27 3.70
C LYS A 6 8.52 -2.53 3.05
N LYS A 7 7.42 -3.23 2.83
CA LYS A 7 6.19 -2.65 2.33
C LYS A 7 5.65 -1.76 3.44
N LYS A 8 5.51 -0.46 3.20
CA LYS A 8 4.98 0.48 4.19
C LYS A 8 3.58 0.90 3.80
N CYS A 9 2.65 0.79 4.73
CA CYS A 9 1.28 1.20 4.49
C CYS A 9 1.18 2.71 4.33
N LEU A 10 0.57 3.17 3.25
CA LEU A 10 0.40 4.59 2.92
C LEU A 10 -0.50 5.30 3.95
N LYS A 11 -1.50 4.59 4.50
CA LYS A 11 -2.51 5.11 5.45
C LYS A 11 -2.00 5.21 6.89
N CYS A 12 -1.55 4.11 7.49
CA CYS A 12 -1.12 4.09 8.90
C CYS A 12 0.38 4.31 9.11
N LYS A 13 1.17 4.37 8.03
CA LYS A 13 2.64 4.50 8.06
C LYS A 13 3.36 3.37 8.81
N LYS A 14 2.69 2.25 9.10
CA LYS A 14 3.32 1.04 9.66
C LYS A 14 3.87 0.15 8.56
N ASP A 15 4.88 -0.64 8.89
CA ASP A 15 5.35 -1.72 8.03
C ASP A 15 4.26 -2.79 7.87
N ILE A 16 4.20 -3.39 6.68
CA ILE A 16 3.32 -4.50 6.34
C ILE A 16 4.15 -5.77 6.43
N HIS A 17 3.75 -6.65 7.34
CA HIS A 17 4.41 -7.94 7.53
C HIS A 17 4.01 -8.95 6.43
N PRO A 18 4.83 -9.97 6.14
CA PRO A 18 4.55 -10.94 5.06
C PRO A 18 3.21 -11.67 5.16
N MET A 19 2.66 -11.84 6.37
CA MET A 19 1.37 -12.49 6.61
C MET A 19 0.20 -11.50 6.72
N GLU A 20 0.45 -10.20 6.60
CA GLU A 20 -0.61 -9.18 6.69
C GLU A 20 -1.27 -8.96 5.33
N LEU A 21 -2.60 -8.96 5.33
CA LEU A 21 -3.40 -8.62 4.16
C LEU A 21 -3.24 -7.13 3.84
N HIS A 22 -2.90 -6.86 2.58
CA HIS A 22 -2.71 -5.51 2.08
C HIS A 22 -3.22 -5.38 0.65
N LYS A 23 -3.66 -4.17 0.31
CA LYS A 23 -4.02 -3.74 -1.03
C LYS A 23 -2.78 -3.15 -1.71
N LEU A 24 -2.62 -3.40 -3.01
CA LEU A 24 -1.66 -2.72 -3.88
C LEU A 24 -2.44 -1.67 -4.69
N VAL A 25 -2.04 -0.41 -4.57
CA VAL A 25 -2.67 0.73 -5.24
C VAL A 25 -1.69 1.26 -6.27
N MET A 26 -2.15 1.36 -7.52
CA MET A 26 -1.40 1.95 -8.63
C MET A 26 -2.26 3.03 -9.26
N TYR A 27 -1.70 4.20 -9.51
CA TYR A 27 -2.38 5.23 -10.30
C TYR A 27 -1.96 5.12 -11.76
N VAL A 28 -2.83 5.55 -12.66
CA VAL A 28 -2.55 5.65 -14.09
C VAL A 28 -2.70 7.11 -14.49
N ILE A 29 -1.66 7.69 -15.07
CA ILE A 29 -1.63 9.07 -15.56
C ILE A 29 -1.13 9.02 -17.00
N GLU A 30 -1.88 9.60 -17.94
CA GLU A 30 -1.50 9.65 -19.37
C GLU A 30 -1.12 8.26 -19.94
N ASP A 31 -1.88 7.23 -19.56
CA ASP A 31 -1.65 5.83 -19.92
C ASP A 31 -0.36 5.18 -19.35
N GLU A 32 0.36 5.88 -18.45
CA GLU A 32 1.51 5.36 -17.72
C GLU A 32 1.17 4.99 -16.27
N PHE A 33 1.73 3.87 -15.78
CA PHE A 33 1.57 3.43 -14.39
C PHE A 33 2.52 4.18 -13.45
N THR A 34 1.98 4.75 -12.39
CA THR A 34 2.76 5.40 -11.33
C THR A 34 3.37 4.39 -10.35
N GLU A 35 4.10 4.89 -9.37
CA GLU A 35 4.67 4.09 -8.28
C GLU A 35 3.64 3.22 -7.56
N HIS A 36 4.06 2.03 -7.13
CA HIS A 36 3.24 1.09 -6.37
C HIS A 36 3.12 1.52 -4.91
N HIS A 37 1.90 1.75 -4.45
CA HIS A 37 1.59 2.00 -3.05
C HIS A 37 0.93 0.80 -2.39
N TYR A 38 1.13 0.66 -1.08
CA TYR A 38 0.58 -0.44 -0.30
C TYR A 38 -0.31 0.11 0.82
N GLU A 39 -1.43 -0.55 1.09
CA GLU A 39 -2.33 -0.18 2.19
C GLU A 39 -2.79 -1.43 2.96
N HIS A 40 -2.78 -1.40 4.30
CA HIS A 40 -3.45 -2.46 5.07
C HIS A 40 -4.95 -2.46 4.76
N VAL A 41 -5.54 -3.64 4.63
CA VAL A 41 -6.99 -3.79 4.41
C VAL A 41 -7.79 -3.18 5.57
N GLU A 42 -7.26 -3.28 6.78
CA GLU A 42 -7.88 -2.78 8.02
C GLU A 42 -7.68 -1.27 8.25
N CYS A 43 -6.86 -0.60 7.44
CA CYS A 43 -6.68 0.84 7.61
C CYS A 43 -8.00 1.56 7.28
N PRO A 44 -8.53 2.37 8.22
CA PRO A 44 -9.80 3.06 8.01
C PRO A 44 -9.71 3.90 6.74
N GLU A 45 -10.64 3.66 5.82
CA GLU A 45 -10.88 4.59 4.73
C GLU A 45 -11.40 5.87 5.38
N LYS A 46 -10.57 6.91 5.41
CA LYS A 46 -11.05 8.27 5.68
C LYS A 46 -11.92 8.65 4.49
N PHE A 47 -13.18 8.20 4.49
CA PHE A 47 -14.22 8.81 3.68
C PHE A 47 -14.41 10.22 4.24
N THR A 48 -13.67 11.19 3.70
CA THR A 48 -14.07 12.58 3.80
C THR A 48 -15.26 12.74 2.86
N VAL A 49 -16.44 12.91 3.46
CA VAL A 49 -17.71 13.22 2.77
C VAL A 49 -17.67 14.66 2.27
#